data_AF-A0A1E7H442-F1
#
_entry.id   AF-A0A1E7H442-F1
#
_cell.length_a   1.000
_cell.length_b   1.000
_cell.length_c   1.000
_cell.angle_alpha   90.00
_cell.angle_beta   90.00
_cell.angle_gamma   90.00
#
_symmetry.space_group_name_H-M   'P 1'
#
loop_
_entity.id
_entity.type
_entity.pdbx_description
1 polymer ?
#
loop_
_entity_poly.entity_id
_entity_poly.type
_entity_poly.pdbx_seq_one_letter_code
_entity_poly.pdbx_strand_id
1 'polypeptide(L)'
;MAFIRAQKRKTKSGIRTYYYLVENKWENGKVKQKVLKYIGTNPNKISVDLTVEQCTAILGSSILSTATAVELKRKFQEIGICVPKGEIEKLILRFDVQKKTCSLVLM
;
A
#
# COMPACT_ATOMS: atom_id res chain seq x y z
N MET A 1 11.37 5.87 9.57
CA MET A 1 11.16 4.70 8.69
C MET A 1 9.77 4.14 8.92
N ALA A 2 8.99 3.97 7.85
CA ALA A 2 7.67 3.35 7.91
C ALA A 2 7.76 1.83 7.71
N PHE A 3 6.91 1.07 8.39
CA PHE A 3 6.88 -0.40 8.30
C PHE A 3 5.47 -0.95 8.56
N ILE A 4 5.23 -2.21 8.16
CA ILE A 4 3.97 -2.90 8.40
C ILE A 4 3.99 -3.51 9.80
N ARG A 5 3.02 -3.14 10.64
CA ARG A 5 2.77 -3.70 11.96
C ARG A 5 1.59 -4.67 11.92
N ALA A 6 1.80 -5.87 12.45
CA ALA A 6 0.72 -6.81 12.73
C ALA A 6 0.14 -6.56 14.13
N GLN A 7 -1.19 -6.53 14.22
CA GLN A 7 -1.93 -6.38 15.48
C GLN A 7 -3.01 -7.46 15.59
N LYS A 8 -2.86 -8.35 16.55
CA LYS A 8 -3.86 -9.38 16.87
C LYS A 8 -4.99 -8.76 17.70
N ARG A 9 -6.24 -9.05 17.34
CA ARG A 9 -7.44 -8.65 18.08
C ARG A 9 -8.34 -9.87 18.29
N LYS A 10 -8.86 -10.01 19.51
CA LYS A 10 -9.87 -11.03 19.83
C LYS A 10 -11.23 -10.55 19.33
N THR A 11 -11.91 -11.38 18.55
CA THR A 11 -13.26 -11.13 18.01
C THR A 11 -14.20 -12.22 18.50
N LYS A 12 -15.52 -12.03 18.30
CA LYS A 12 -16.54 -13.04 18.65
C LYS A 12 -16.28 -14.40 17.98
N SER A 13 -15.62 -14.41 16.81
CA SER A 13 -15.32 -15.60 16.02
C SER A 13 -13.87 -16.10 16.15
N GLY A 14 -13.08 -15.58 17.10
CA GLY A 14 -11.68 -15.98 17.32
C GLY A 14 -10.67 -14.83 17.18
N ILE A 15 -9.38 -15.15 17.03
CA ILE A 15 -8.31 -14.16 16.89
C ILE A 15 -8.15 -13.77 15.42
N ARG A 16 -8.24 -12.46 15.12
CA ARG A 16 -7.93 -11.90 13.80
C ARG A 16 -6.68 -11.02 13.86
N THR A 17 -5.85 -11.10 12.82
CA THR A 17 -4.67 -10.26 12.65
C THR A 17 -4.98 -9.12 11.69
N TYR A 18 -4.71 -7.90 12.13
CA TYR A 18 -4.90 -6.66 11.39
C TYR A 18 -3.55 -6.01 11.11
N TYR A 19 -3.37 -5.45 9.91
CA TYR A 19 -2.12 -4.88 9.46
C TYR A 19 -2.25 -3.38 9.26
N TYR A 20 -1.24 -2.65 9.72
CA TYR A 20 -1.18 -1.20 9.66
C TYR A 20 0.19 -0.76 9.13
N LEU A 21 0.22 0.23 8.25
CA LEU A 21 1.43 0.98 7.94
C LEU A 21 1.65 1.99 9.07
N VAL A 22 2.78 1.90 9.75
CA VAL A 22 3.12 2.77 10.88
C VAL A 22 4.49 3.42 10.67
N GLU A 23 4.69 4.60 11.22
CA GLU A 23 6.01 5.25 11.32
C GLU A 23 6.39 5.48 12.78
N ASN A 24 7.68 5.34 13.09
CA ASN A 24 8.21 5.71 14.40
C ASN A 24 8.38 7.23 14.48
N LYS A 25 7.89 7.82 15.56
CA LYS A 25 8.03 9.23 15.89
C LYS A 25 8.50 9.38 17.34
N TRP A 26 9.51 10.22 17.57
CA TRP A 26 9.92 10.60 18.92
C TRP A 26 8.96 11.64 19.49
N GLU A 27 8.32 11.33 20.61
CA GLU A 27 7.45 12.25 21.34
C GLU A 27 7.69 12.09 22.85
N ASN A 28 7.99 13.19 23.53
CA ASN A 28 8.16 13.26 24.99
C ASN A 28 9.17 12.22 25.52
N GLY A 29 10.33 12.11 24.86
CA GLY A 29 11.41 11.20 25.28
C GLY A 29 11.11 9.71 25.06
N LYS A 30 10.03 9.36 24.36
CA LYS A 30 9.70 7.97 24.01
C LYS A 30 9.42 7.84 22.51
N VAL A 31 9.78 6.69 21.95
CA VAL A 31 9.39 6.33 20.58
C VAL A 31 7.93 5.88 20.60
N LYS A 32 7.08 6.62 19.89
CA LYS A 32 5.70 6.26 19.62
C LYS A 32 5.52 5.84 18.16
N GLN A 33 4.53 5.01 17.92
CA GLN A 33 4.14 4.61 16.56
C GLN A 33 2.92 5.43 16.13
N LYS A 34 3.06 6.17 15.03
CA LYS A 34 1.95 6.85 14.37
C LYS A 34 1.41 5.95 13.27
N VAL A 35 0.09 5.71 13.27
CA VAL A 35 -0.56 4.94 12.21
C VAL A 35 -0.75 5.84 11.00
N LEU A 36 -0.18 5.43 9.86
CA LEU A 36 -0.32 6.11 8.59
C LEU A 36 -1.53 5.58 7.82
N LYS A 37 -1.69 4.26 7.77
CA LYS A 37 -2.75 3.62 7.00
C LYS A 37 -3.13 2.24 7.54
N TYR A 38 -4.42 1.90 7.46
CA TYR A 38 -4.89 0.55 7.69
C TYR A 38 -4.81 -0.26 6.38
N ILE A 39 -4.15 -1.43 6.43
CA ILE A 39 -3.90 -2.27 5.25
C ILE A 39 -4.98 -3.36 5.13
N GLY A 40 -5.57 -3.80 6.23
CA GLY A 40 -6.55 -4.88 6.24
C GLY A 40 -6.09 -6.10 7.04
N THR A 41 -6.56 -7.28 6.66
CA THR A 41 -6.23 -8.57 7.31
C THR A 41 -5.19 -9.40 6.54
N ASN A 42 -4.73 -8.93 5.38
CA ASN A 42 -3.65 -9.54 4.61
C ASN A 42 -2.56 -8.47 4.37
N PRO A 43 -1.30 -8.69 4.82
CA PRO A 43 -0.23 -7.69 4.69
C PRO A 43 0.32 -7.56 3.27
N ASN A 44 0.11 -8.58 2.43
CA ASN A 44 0.64 -8.62 1.07
C ASN A 44 -0.31 -7.93 0.09
N LYS A 45 -1.58 -7.75 0.49
CA LYS A 45 -2.58 -7.05 -0.30
C LYS A 45 -2.67 -5.59 0.11
N ILE A 46 -2.23 -4.70 -0.76
CA ILE A 46 -2.32 -3.25 -0.53
C ILE A 46 -3.24 -2.62 -1.57
N SER A 47 -4.23 -1.86 -1.10
CA SER A 47 -5.07 -1.00 -1.94
C SER A 47 -4.65 0.46 -1.70
N VAL A 48 -4.23 1.14 -2.75
CA VAL A 48 -3.85 2.56 -2.72
C VAL A 48 -4.78 3.34 -3.61
N ASP A 49 -5.46 4.34 -3.04
CA ASP A 49 -6.20 5.31 -3.82
C ASP A 49 -5.18 6.24 -4.47
N LEU A 50 -5.24 6.32 -5.80
CA LEU A 50 -4.32 7.11 -6.59
C LEU A 50 -4.90 8.51 -6.80
N THR A 51 -4.04 9.53 -6.73
CA THR A 51 -4.40 10.87 -7.21
C THR A 51 -4.43 10.90 -8.74
N VAL A 52 -5.03 11.94 -9.32
CA VAL A 52 -5.11 12.11 -10.78
C VAL A 52 -3.71 12.11 -11.41
N GLU A 53 -2.74 12.76 -10.77
CA GLU A 53 -1.34 12.81 -11.19
C GLU A 53 -0.65 11.45 -11.12
N GLN A 54 -0.91 10.67 -10.07
CA GLN A 54 -0.37 9.32 -9.96
C GLN A 54 -0.99 8.38 -10.99
N CYS A 55 -2.27 8.58 -11.33
CA CYS A 55 -2.94 7.83 -12.41
C CYS A 55 -2.34 8.14 -13.78
N THR A 56 -2.16 9.41 -14.11
CA THR A 56 -1.56 9.81 -15.38
C THR A 56 -0.10 9.38 -15.46
N ALA A 57 0.63 9.39 -14.36
CA ALA A 57 1.99 8.85 -14.29
C ALA A 57 1.99 7.33 -14.57
N ILE A 58 1.07 6.54 -13.97
CA ILE A 58 1.01 5.08 -14.16
C ILE A 58 0.49 4.69 -15.55
N LEU A 59 -0.51 5.40 -16.07
CA LEU A 59 -1.12 5.13 -17.37
C LEU A 59 -0.32 5.70 -18.55
N GLY A 60 0.24 6.90 -18.37
CA GLY A 60 0.98 7.62 -19.41
C GLY A 60 2.42 7.15 -19.56
N SER A 61 2.95 6.45 -18.57
CA SER A 61 4.23 5.78 -18.71
C SER A 61 4.04 4.36 -19.23
N SER A 62 4.90 3.95 -20.15
CA SER A 62 5.04 2.58 -20.67
C SER A 62 5.42 1.53 -19.58
N ILE A 63 5.24 1.85 -18.30
CA ILE A 63 5.58 1.02 -17.14
C ILE A 63 4.91 -0.35 -17.20
N LEU A 64 3.68 -0.43 -17.70
CA LEU A 64 2.94 -1.68 -17.78
C LEU A 64 3.39 -2.61 -18.91
N SER A 65 4.15 -2.11 -19.89
CA SER A 65 4.46 -2.88 -21.10
C SER A 65 5.74 -3.72 -21.01
N THR A 66 6.71 -3.32 -20.17
CA THR A 66 8.07 -3.89 -20.21
C THR A 66 8.80 -3.97 -18.86
N ALA A 67 8.21 -3.47 -17.76
CA ALA A 67 8.94 -3.35 -16.49
C ALA A 67 8.96 -4.66 -15.69
N THR A 68 10.15 -5.05 -15.23
CA THR A 68 10.35 -6.19 -14.34
C THR A 68 9.77 -5.90 -12.95
N ALA A 69 9.37 -6.91 -12.16
CA ALA A 69 8.78 -6.72 -10.83
C ALA A 69 9.61 -5.84 -9.87
N VAL A 70 10.93 -5.82 -10.04
CA VAL A 70 11.87 -4.97 -9.28
C VAL A 70 11.79 -3.51 -9.72
N GLU A 71 11.67 -3.24 -11.02
CA GLU A 71 11.57 -1.90 -11.58
C GLU A 71 10.21 -1.27 -11.27
N LEU A 72 9.15 -2.08 -11.30
CA LEU A 72 7.82 -1.69 -10.84
C LEU A 72 7.83 -1.22 -9.38
N LYS A 73 8.48 -1.99 -8.49
CA LYS A 73 8.64 -1.60 -7.08
C LYS A 73 9.32 -0.26 -6.92
N ARG A 74 10.41 -0.02 -7.65
CA ARG A 74 11.18 1.23 -7.58
C ARG A 74 10.33 2.42 -8.03
N LYS A 75 9.66 2.29 -9.18
CA LYS A 75 8.79 3.35 -9.71
C LYS A 75 7.59 3.63 -8.82
N PHE A 76 6.97 2.60 -8.23
CA PHE A 76 5.91 2.81 -7.25
C PHE A 76 6.42 3.55 -6.01
N GLN A 77 7.61 3.23 -5.51
CA GLN A 77 8.21 3.98 -4.40
C GLN A 77 8.50 5.44 -4.77
N GLU A 78 8.99 5.72 -5.99
CA GLU A 78 9.19 7.08 -6.51
C GLU A 78 7.87 7.88 -6.58
N ILE A 79 6.77 7.21 -6.93
CA ILE A 79 5.41 7.79 -6.96
C ILE A 79 4.81 7.92 -5.53
N GLY A 80 5.52 7.47 -4.49
CA GLY A 80 5.11 7.53 -3.09
C GLY A 80 4.24 6.36 -2.63
N ILE A 81 4.15 5.29 -3.43
CA ILE A 81 3.39 4.08 -3.13
C ILE A 81 4.30 3.09 -2.38
N CYS A 82 3.96 2.82 -1.12
CA CYS A 82 4.63 1.78 -0.34
C CYS A 82 4.24 0.38 -0.85
N VAL A 83 5.20 -0.30 -1.49
CA VAL A 83 5.04 -1.69 -1.95
C VAL A 83 5.46 -2.66 -0.84
N PRO A 84 4.71 -3.74 -0.57
CA PRO A 84 5.07 -4.70 0.47
C PRO A 84 6.33 -5.50 0.09
N LYS A 85 6.99 -6.08 1.10
CA LYS A 85 8.14 -6.98 0.89
C LYS A 85 7.64 -8.33 0.38
N GLY A 86 7.67 -8.53 -0.94
CA GLY A 86 7.29 -9.75 -1.63
C GLY A 86 7.32 -9.55 -3.14
N GLU A 87 7.34 -10.61 -3.95
CA GLU A 87 7.14 -10.47 -5.40
C GLU A 87 5.72 -9.96 -5.68
N ILE A 88 5.58 -9.09 -6.69
CA ILE A 88 4.26 -8.61 -7.10
C ILE A 88 3.72 -9.68 -8.05
N GLU A 89 2.79 -10.51 -7.57
CA GLU A 89 2.18 -11.55 -8.39
C GLU A 89 1.08 -10.95 -9.27
N LYS A 90 0.35 -9.96 -8.75
CA LYS A 90 -0.78 -9.37 -9.47
C LYS A 90 -0.92 -7.88 -9.22
N LEU A 91 -1.10 -7.15 -10.31
CA LEU A 91 -1.41 -5.73 -10.31
C LEU A 91 -2.81 -5.51 -10.88
N ILE A 92 -3.70 -4.86 -10.12
CA ILE A 92 -5.07 -4.56 -10.54
C ILE A 92 -5.28 -3.05 -10.41
N LEU A 93 -5.53 -2.41 -11.54
CA LEU A 93 -6.03 -1.03 -11.59
C LEU A 93 -7.56 -1.07 -11.60
N ARG A 94 -8.18 -0.42 -10.62
CA ARG A 94 -9.64 -0.27 -10.54
C ARG A 94 -10.00 1.19 -10.77
N PHE A 95 -10.73 1.44 -11.84
CA PHE A 95 -11.32 2.74 -12.13
C PHE A 95 -12.80 2.72 -11.78
N ASP A 96 -13.19 3.56 -10.83
CA ASP A 96 -14.60 3.85 -10.55
C ASP A 96 -15.01 5.10 -11.34
N VAL A 97 -15.70 4.87 -12.45
CA VAL A 97 -16.11 5.92 -13.40
C VAL A 97 -17.10 6.90 -12.75
N GLN A 98 -17.94 6.43 -11.81
CA GLN A 98 -18.93 7.27 -11.17
C GLN A 98 -18.31 8.23 -10.15
N LYS A 99 -17.28 7.77 -9.43
CA LYS A 99 -16.59 8.57 -8.42
C LYS A 99 -15.35 9.30 -8.94
N LYS A 100 -14.95 9.04 -10.19
CA LYS A 100 -13.68 9.50 -10.78
C LYS A 100 -12.47 9.14 -9.92
N THR A 101 -12.54 8.03 -9.19
CA THR A 101 -11.45 7.54 -8.36
C THR A 101 -10.77 6.36 -9.03
N CYS A 102 -9.46 6.30 -8.89
CA CYS A 102 -8.68 5.14 -9.32
C CYS A 102 -7.97 4.56 -8.11
N SER A 103 -7.97 3.23 -8.01
CA SER A 103 -7.24 2.52 -6.97
C SER A 103 -6.34 1.46 -7.58
N LEU A 104 -5.12 1.39 -7.07
CA LEU A 104 -4.15 0.36 -7.39
C LEU A 104 -4.20 -0.71 -6.30
N VAL A 105 -4.44 -1.95 -6.70
CA VAL A 105 -4.34 -3.11 -5.81
C VAL A 105 -3.16 -3.96 -6.23
N LEU A 106 -2.22 -4.12 -5.31
CA LEU A 106 -1.07 -5.01 -5.43
C LEU A 106 -1.36 -6.26 -4.58
N MET A 107 -1.17 -7.44 -5.16
CA MET A 107 -1.25 -8.74 -4.47
C MET A 107 0.01 -9.56 -4.69
#